data_AF-W7E1E8-F1
#
_entry.id   AF-W7E1E8-F1
#
_cell.length_a   1.000
_cell.length_b   1.000
_cell.length_c   1.000
_cell.angle_alpha   90.00
_cell.angle_beta   90.00
_cell.angle_gamma   90.00
#
_symmetry.space_group_name_H-M   'P 1'
#
loop_
_entity.id
_entity.type
_entity.pdbx_description
1 polymer ?
#
loop_
_entity_poly.entity_id
_entity_poly.type
_entity_poly.pdbx_seq_one_letter_code
_entity_poly.pdbx_strand_id
1 'polypeptide(L)'
;MHRTLCHFSSTEFYDGRLDTAVADDSRPLPISRFPWPKDNRLVWIEINSPEDLGTSSKPAELQQRSLAILTPYTRQKEVLSSTLPMAEVSSVDGFQGREADVVIFVTVRCNLSRDIGFLADMRRLNVVMTRAKCGVVIIGNKETLTGGIEVGDEQEESRKVWQRLVKRCQMVQV
;
A
#
# COMPACT_ATOMS: atom_id res chain seq x y z
N MET A 1 -2.64 -1.08 -15.49
CA MET A 1 -1.72 -0.82 -14.37
C MET A 1 -0.30 -0.63 -14.92
N HIS A 2 0.51 0.27 -14.35
CA HIS A 2 1.91 0.49 -14.77
C HIS A 2 2.76 -0.79 -14.62
N ARG A 3 3.79 -0.97 -15.46
CA ARG A 3 4.58 -2.21 -15.52
C ARG A 3 5.19 -2.62 -14.18
N THR A 4 5.80 -1.68 -13.44
CA THR A 4 6.36 -1.94 -12.09
C THR A 4 5.37 -2.58 -11.12
N LEU A 5 4.12 -2.08 -11.11
CA LEU A 5 3.06 -2.58 -10.25
C LEU A 5 2.61 -3.98 -10.71
N CYS A 6 2.40 -4.13 -12.04
CA CYS A 6 2.04 -5.41 -12.65
C CYS A 6 3.09 -6.48 -12.39
N HIS A 7 4.37 -6.15 -12.55
CA HIS A 7 5.47 -7.08 -12.39
C HIS A 7 5.55 -7.67 -10.97
N PHE A 8 5.29 -6.87 -9.93
CA PHE A 8 5.20 -7.39 -8.56
C PHE A 8 4.04 -8.38 -8.44
N SER A 9 2.80 -7.96 -8.74
CA SER A 9 1.64 -8.84 -8.61
C SER A 9 1.79 -10.12 -9.45
N SER A 10 2.28 -9.99 -10.69
CA SER A 10 2.55 -11.09 -11.61
C SER A 10 3.50 -12.12 -11.00
N THR A 11 4.65 -11.66 -10.49
CA THR A 11 5.68 -12.54 -9.91
C THR A 11 5.19 -13.23 -8.64
N GLU A 12 4.51 -12.49 -7.76
CA GLU A 12 4.18 -12.99 -6.42
C GLU A 12 2.88 -13.81 -6.37
N PHE A 13 1.92 -13.53 -7.26
CA PHE A 13 0.57 -14.10 -7.17
C PHE A 13 0.10 -14.84 -8.43
N TYR A 14 0.83 -14.74 -9.54
CA TYR A 14 0.41 -15.30 -10.84
C TYR A 14 1.56 -16.00 -11.60
N ASP A 15 2.59 -16.46 -10.89
CA ASP A 15 3.75 -17.19 -11.47
C ASP A 15 4.43 -16.47 -12.65
N GLY A 16 4.43 -15.13 -12.65
CA GLY A 16 5.01 -14.31 -13.71
C GLY A 16 4.22 -14.29 -15.01
N ARG A 17 2.98 -14.83 -15.04
CA ARG A 17 2.18 -14.99 -16.27
C ARG A 17 1.35 -13.76 -16.64
N LEU A 18 1.24 -12.79 -15.74
CA LEU A 18 0.52 -11.55 -15.99
C LEU A 18 1.45 -10.52 -16.65
N ASP A 19 1.02 -9.94 -17.75
CA ASP A 19 1.72 -8.84 -18.43
C ASP A 19 0.82 -7.60 -18.57
N THR A 20 1.43 -6.44 -18.73
CA THR A 20 0.71 -5.19 -18.98
C THR A 20 0.57 -4.95 -20.49
N ALA A 21 -0.68 -4.76 -20.94
CA ALA A 21 -0.96 -4.35 -22.32
C ALA A 21 -0.74 -2.85 -22.56
N VAL A 22 -0.48 -2.07 -21.50
CA VAL A 22 -0.31 -0.61 -21.59
C VAL A 22 1.15 -0.20 -21.43
N ALA A 23 1.57 0.77 -22.22
CA ALA A 23 2.88 1.39 -22.12
C ALA A 23 3.00 2.26 -20.85
N ASP A 24 4.21 2.42 -20.34
CA ASP A 24 4.47 3.09 -19.05
C ASP A 24 4.16 4.60 -19.10
N ASP A 25 4.35 5.23 -20.26
CA ASP A 25 4.02 6.63 -20.54
C ASP A 25 2.50 6.92 -20.48
N SER A 26 1.66 5.91 -20.73
CA SER A 26 0.20 5.99 -20.60
C SER A 26 -0.30 5.95 -19.15
N ARG A 27 0.61 5.77 -18.19
CA ARG A 27 0.36 5.74 -16.74
C ARG A 27 1.31 6.71 -16.01
N PRO A 28 1.35 8.00 -16.38
CA PRO A 28 2.24 8.94 -15.72
C PRO A 28 1.75 9.20 -14.29
N LEU A 29 2.65 9.55 -13.39
CA LEU A 29 2.26 9.93 -12.03
C LEU A 29 1.50 11.26 -12.03
N PRO A 30 0.61 11.49 -11.04
CA PRO A 30 -0.04 12.78 -10.88
C PRO A 30 1.00 13.87 -10.62
N ILE A 31 0.75 15.07 -11.16
CA ILE A 31 1.53 16.26 -10.82
C ILE A 31 1.22 16.59 -9.36
N SER A 32 2.20 16.44 -8.48
CA SER A 32 2.02 16.70 -7.06
C SER A 32 3.34 17.16 -6.41
N ARG A 33 3.24 17.67 -5.18
CA ARG A 33 4.41 17.94 -4.32
C ARG A 33 5.00 16.68 -3.70
N PHE A 34 4.33 15.54 -3.85
CA PHE A 34 4.82 14.29 -3.30
C PHE A 34 6.10 13.88 -4.05
N PRO A 35 7.19 13.54 -3.34
CA PRO A 35 8.50 13.29 -3.96
C PRO A 35 8.54 11.89 -4.57
N TRP A 36 7.80 11.70 -5.66
CA TRP A 36 7.80 10.42 -6.36
C TRP A 36 9.20 10.07 -6.89
N PRO A 37 9.65 8.81 -6.73
CA PRO A 37 10.86 8.34 -7.38
C PRO A 37 10.71 8.39 -8.90
N LYS A 38 11.79 8.72 -9.61
CA LYS A 38 11.78 8.83 -11.08
C LYS A 38 11.30 7.54 -11.76
N ASP A 39 11.89 6.42 -11.34
CA ASP A 39 11.74 5.11 -12.01
C ASP A 39 11.01 4.07 -11.16
N ASN A 40 10.44 4.46 -10.02
CA ASN A 40 9.71 3.55 -9.13
C ASN A 40 8.30 4.07 -8.82
N ARG A 41 7.33 3.17 -8.91
CA ARG A 41 5.92 3.44 -8.62
C ARG A 41 5.47 2.90 -7.26
N LEU A 42 6.37 2.21 -6.56
CA LEU A 42 6.18 1.69 -5.22
C LEU A 42 6.98 2.55 -4.24
N VAL A 43 6.28 3.23 -3.34
CA VAL A 43 6.90 4.06 -2.31
C VAL A 43 6.59 3.47 -0.95
N TRP A 44 7.61 3.43 -0.09
CA TRP A 44 7.47 3.05 1.31
C TRP A 44 7.72 4.25 2.22
N ILE A 45 6.79 4.51 3.13
CA ILE A 45 6.91 5.49 4.20
C ILE A 45 6.95 4.72 5.52
N GLU A 46 8.10 4.78 6.19
CA GLU A 46 8.31 4.13 7.48
C GLU A 46 7.57 4.87 8.59
N ILE A 47 6.83 4.14 9.42
CA ILE A 47 6.28 4.65 10.67
C ILE A 47 6.81 3.83 11.84
N ASN A 48 7.32 4.50 12.86
CA ASN A 48 7.81 3.90 14.11
C ASN A 48 6.97 4.30 15.33
N SER A 49 5.89 5.04 15.13
CA SER A 49 4.98 5.44 16.21
C SER A 49 4.07 4.28 16.59
N PRO A 50 3.77 4.07 17.89
CA PRO A 50 2.77 3.11 18.34
C PRO A 50 1.42 3.34 17.64
N GLU A 51 0.63 2.27 17.53
CA GLU A 51 -0.74 2.32 17.00
C GLU A 51 -1.55 3.39 17.77
N ASP A 52 -1.86 4.50 17.10
CA ASP A 52 -2.55 5.66 17.68
C ASP A 52 -3.73 6.07 16.79
N LEU A 53 -4.73 6.71 17.39
CA LEU A 53 -5.99 7.11 16.75
C LEU A 53 -5.86 8.39 15.90
N GLY A 54 -4.64 8.93 15.75
CA GLY A 54 -4.36 10.07 14.89
C GLY A 54 -4.94 11.39 15.39
N THR A 55 -4.29 12.50 15.04
CA THR A 55 -4.83 13.86 15.24
C THR A 55 -4.85 14.61 13.91
N SER A 56 -5.80 15.53 13.79
CA SER A 56 -6.25 16.12 12.53
C SER A 56 -5.12 16.75 11.70
N SER A 57 -5.17 16.54 10.37
CA SER A 57 -4.29 17.21 9.41
C SER A 57 -5.12 17.93 8.33
N LYS A 58 -4.64 19.10 7.88
CA LYS A 58 -5.36 19.93 6.89
C LYS A 58 -5.36 19.25 5.51
N PRO A 59 -6.48 19.24 4.77
CA PRO A 59 -6.54 18.67 3.44
C PRO A 59 -5.80 19.57 2.43
N ALA A 60 -5.13 18.94 1.46
CA ALA A 60 -4.61 19.59 0.27
C ALA A 60 -5.57 19.32 -0.91
N GLU A 61 -5.80 20.31 -1.75
CA GLU A 61 -6.59 20.15 -2.99
C GLU A 61 -5.84 19.27 -4.00
N LEU A 62 -6.50 18.21 -4.49
CA LEU A 62 -5.96 17.29 -5.49
C LEU A 62 -6.68 17.50 -6.82
N GLN A 63 -5.90 17.82 -7.87
CA GLN A 63 -6.40 18.05 -9.22
C GLN A 63 -6.59 16.70 -9.97
N GLN A 64 -7.83 16.45 -10.41
CA GLN A 64 -8.30 15.60 -11.52
C GLN A 64 -7.64 14.21 -11.78
N ARG A 65 -7.15 13.52 -10.74
CA ARG A 65 -6.77 12.09 -10.77
C ARG A 65 -7.27 11.40 -9.52
N SER A 66 -7.70 10.14 -9.63
CA SER A 66 -8.30 9.44 -8.50
C SER A 66 -7.25 8.95 -7.51
N LEU A 67 -7.37 9.39 -6.26
CA LEU A 67 -6.55 8.94 -5.13
C LEU A 67 -7.46 8.17 -4.16
N ALA A 68 -7.12 6.92 -3.87
CA ALA A 68 -7.84 6.12 -2.88
C ALA A 68 -6.92 5.74 -1.72
N ILE A 69 -7.40 5.90 -0.49
CA ILE A 69 -6.74 5.46 0.73
C ILE A 69 -7.39 4.14 1.17
N LEU A 70 -6.60 3.07 1.19
CA LEU A 70 -7.04 1.75 1.59
C LEU A 70 -6.42 1.36 2.94
N THR A 71 -7.20 0.73 3.79
CA THR A 71 -6.71 0.17 5.06
C THR A 71 -7.45 -1.13 5.39
N PRO A 72 -6.79 -2.12 6.02
CA PRO A 72 -7.46 -3.38 6.35
C PRO A 72 -8.31 -3.30 7.63
N TYR A 73 -8.21 -2.20 8.41
CA TYR A 73 -8.87 -2.06 9.70
C TYR A 73 -10.02 -1.05 9.64
N THR A 74 -11.25 -1.49 9.97
CA THR A 74 -12.46 -0.66 9.94
C THR A 74 -12.33 0.60 10.80
N ARG A 75 -11.74 0.48 12.00
CA ARG A 75 -11.53 1.62 12.88
C ARG A 75 -10.58 2.67 12.27
N GLN A 76 -9.53 2.21 11.58
CA GLN A 76 -8.63 3.13 10.87
C GLN A 76 -9.35 3.81 9.71
N LYS A 77 -10.22 3.09 8.99
CA LYS A 77 -11.04 3.67 7.92
C LYS A 77 -11.87 4.83 8.46
N GLU A 78 -12.56 4.64 9.59
CA GLU A 78 -13.39 5.67 10.23
C GLU A 78 -12.59 6.91 10.64
N VAL A 79 -11.43 6.70 11.26
CA VAL A 79 -10.51 7.78 11.66
C VAL A 79 -10.00 8.56 10.44
N LEU A 80 -9.59 7.86 9.38
CA LEU A 80 -9.09 8.49 8.17
C LEU A 80 -10.21 9.25 7.43
N SER A 81 -11.41 8.67 7.35
CA SER A 81 -12.56 9.33 6.73
C SER A 81 -12.98 10.61 7.47
N SER A 82 -12.92 10.62 8.81
CA SER A 82 -13.24 11.82 9.59
C SER A 82 -12.13 12.87 9.53
N THR A 83 -10.87 12.43 9.51
CA THR A 83 -9.69 13.32 9.46
C THR A 83 -9.49 13.93 8.07
N LEU A 84 -9.82 13.19 7.01
CA LEU A 84 -9.62 13.59 5.62
C LEU A 84 -10.97 13.53 4.87
N PRO A 85 -11.90 14.47 5.15
CA PRO A 85 -13.27 14.40 4.63
C PRO A 85 -13.36 14.50 3.10
N MET A 86 -12.33 15.02 2.45
CA MET A 86 -12.25 15.14 0.98
C MET A 86 -11.56 13.95 0.32
N ALA A 87 -10.97 13.03 1.10
CA ALA A 87 -10.26 11.88 0.57
C ALA A 87 -11.21 10.68 0.41
N GLU A 88 -11.00 9.92 -0.66
CA GLU A 88 -11.65 8.63 -0.80
C GLU A 88 -10.97 7.59 0.09
N VAL A 89 -11.65 7.17 1.16
CA VAL A 89 -11.14 6.19 2.12
C VAL A 89 -12.03 4.96 2.11
N SER A 90 -11.44 3.77 1.99
CA SER A 90 -12.18 2.51 2.01
C SER A 90 -11.41 1.38 2.69
N SER A 91 -12.12 0.31 3.05
CA SER A 91 -11.47 -0.96 3.35
C SER A 91 -11.00 -1.63 2.06
N VAL A 92 -10.06 -2.58 2.18
CA VAL A 92 -9.59 -3.36 1.02
C VAL A 92 -10.78 -4.07 0.34
N ASP A 93 -11.60 -4.77 1.12
CA ASP A 93 -12.75 -5.52 0.60
C ASP A 93 -13.83 -4.59 0.01
N GLY A 94 -14.08 -3.44 0.65
CA GLY A 94 -15.05 -2.44 0.18
C GLY A 94 -14.62 -1.70 -1.09
N PHE A 95 -13.37 -1.85 -1.54
CA PHE A 95 -12.85 -1.26 -2.76
C PHE A 95 -12.69 -2.28 -3.91
N GLN A 96 -13.18 -3.51 -3.74
CA GLN A 96 -13.12 -4.53 -4.77
C GLN A 96 -13.87 -4.12 -6.04
N GLY A 97 -13.28 -4.38 -7.21
CA GLY A 97 -13.85 -4.02 -8.52
C GLY A 97 -13.70 -2.54 -8.91
N ARG A 98 -13.13 -1.72 -8.03
CA ARG A 98 -12.82 -0.30 -8.28
C ARG A 98 -11.33 -0.14 -8.60
N GLU A 99 -10.93 1.01 -9.13
CA GLU A 99 -9.52 1.32 -9.40
C GLU A 99 -9.25 2.81 -9.18
N ALA A 100 -8.03 3.15 -8.77
CA ALA A 100 -7.57 4.52 -8.58
C ALA A 100 -6.25 4.78 -9.34
N ASP A 101 -5.97 6.02 -9.72
CA ASP A 101 -4.67 6.37 -10.30
C ASP A 101 -3.55 6.16 -9.29
N VAL A 102 -3.77 6.55 -8.05
CA VAL A 102 -2.86 6.30 -6.93
C VAL A 102 -3.61 5.64 -5.78
N VAL A 103 -3.00 4.61 -5.20
CA VAL A 103 -3.47 3.99 -3.96
C VAL A 103 -2.49 4.30 -2.84
N ILE A 104 -3.00 4.79 -1.71
CA ILE A 104 -2.26 4.88 -0.45
C ILE A 104 -2.73 3.71 0.43
N PHE A 105 -1.83 2.81 0.78
CA PHE A 105 -2.14 1.69 1.67
C PHE A 105 -1.58 1.93 3.06
N VAL A 106 -2.49 2.08 4.04
CA VAL A 106 -2.14 2.27 5.45
C VAL A 106 -2.25 0.93 6.18
N THR A 107 -1.10 0.35 6.55
CA THR A 107 -1.03 -1.01 7.11
C THR A 107 -1.43 -1.08 8.58
N VAL A 108 -1.32 0.04 9.31
CA VAL A 108 -1.66 0.22 10.73
C VAL A 108 -0.71 -0.49 11.69
N ARG A 109 -0.44 -1.79 11.51
CA ARG A 109 0.29 -2.61 12.50
C ARG A 109 1.69 -2.09 12.77
N CYS A 110 1.97 -1.81 14.05
CA CYS A 110 3.26 -1.40 14.57
C CYS A 110 3.38 -1.88 16.03
N ASN A 111 3.97 -3.06 16.24
CA ASN A 111 4.02 -3.69 17.55
C ASN A 111 5.27 -4.56 17.75
N LEU A 112 5.72 -4.68 19.01
CA LEU A 112 6.91 -5.45 19.39
C LEU A 112 6.72 -6.96 19.21
N SER A 113 5.47 -7.46 19.28
CA SER A 113 5.15 -8.87 19.02
C SER A 113 5.23 -9.26 17.54
N ARG A 114 5.45 -8.28 16.65
CA ARG A 114 5.54 -8.45 15.19
C ARG A 114 4.32 -9.12 14.58
N ASP A 115 3.17 -9.10 15.24
CA ASP A 115 1.95 -9.67 14.69
C ASP A 115 1.40 -8.77 13.59
N ILE A 116 1.17 -9.37 12.41
CA ILE A 116 0.68 -8.65 11.23
C ILE A 116 -0.85 -8.81 11.05
N GLY A 117 -1.49 -9.76 11.75
CA GLY A 117 -2.94 -9.98 11.73
C GLY A 117 -3.53 -10.05 10.32
N PHE A 118 -4.47 -9.17 9.98
CA PHE A 118 -5.13 -9.15 8.66
C PHE A 118 -4.20 -8.91 7.48
N LEU A 119 -2.99 -8.40 7.71
CA LEU A 119 -1.97 -8.23 6.67
C LEU A 119 -1.31 -9.56 6.26
N ALA A 120 -1.58 -10.66 6.98
CA ALA A 120 -1.17 -12.00 6.59
C ALA A 120 -1.96 -12.54 5.38
N ASP A 121 -3.11 -11.97 5.06
CA ASP A 121 -3.89 -12.38 3.89
C ASP A 121 -3.30 -11.78 2.60
N MET A 122 -2.56 -12.61 1.86
CA MET A 122 -1.94 -12.22 0.60
C MET A 122 -2.93 -11.96 -0.53
N ARG A 123 -4.15 -12.49 -0.46
CA ARG A 123 -5.20 -12.16 -1.43
C ARG A 123 -5.60 -10.70 -1.30
N ARG A 124 -5.71 -10.19 -0.07
CA ARG A 124 -5.99 -8.78 0.22
C ARG A 124 -4.85 -7.87 -0.21
N LEU A 125 -3.59 -8.27 -0.01
CA LEU A 125 -2.44 -7.52 -0.53
C LEU A 125 -2.48 -7.43 -2.06
N ASN A 126 -2.75 -8.55 -2.75
CA ASN A 126 -2.89 -8.55 -4.21
C ASN A 126 -4.03 -7.63 -4.69
N VAL A 127 -5.16 -7.60 -3.97
CA VAL A 127 -6.24 -6.63 -4.27
C VAL A 127 -5.67 -5.21 -4.23
N VAL A 128 -5.07 -4.78 -3.11
CA VAL A 128 -4.48 -3.44 -2.95
C VAL A 128 -3.56 -3.07 -4.11
N MET A 129 -2.60 -3.96 -4.43
CA MET A 129 -1.60 -3.72 -5.47
C MET A 129 -2.24 -3.57 -6.86
N THR A 130 -3.28 -4.34 -7.15
CA THR A 130 -3.96 -4.33 -8.45
C THR A 130 -5.02 -3.24 -8.58
N ARG A 131 -5.34 -2.50 -7.51
CA ARG A 131 -6.27 -1.35 -7.57
C ARG A 131 -5.61 -0.08 -8.14
N ALA A 132 -4.27 0.01 -8.09
CA ALA A 132 -3.53 1.19 -8.52
C ALA A 132 -3.19 1.14 -10.02
N LYS A 133 -3.48 2.23 -10.74
CA LYS A 133 -3.10 2.36 -12.15
C LYS A 133 -1.69 2.90 -12.34
N CYS A 134 -1.30 3.92 -11.57
CA CYS A 134 -0.07 4.69 -11.77
C CYS A 134 0.94 4.50 -10.63
N GLY A 135 0.51 4.51 -9.36
CA GLY A 135 1.42 4.39 -8.23
C GLY A 135 0.77 3.89 -6.94
N VAL A 136 1.60 3.28 -6.09
CA VAL A 136 1.22 2.82 -4.75
C VAL A 136 2.16 3.46 -3.73
N VAL A 137 1.58 4.06 -2.69
CA VAL A 137 2.30 4.49 -1.49
C VAL A 137 1.90 3.56 -0.36
N ILE A 138 2.85 2.89 0.26
CA ILE A 138 2.61 2.01 1.42
C ILE A 138 3.17 2.71 2.65
N ILE A 139 2.33 2.80 3.67
CA ILE A 139 2.65 3.42 4.95
C ILE A 139 2.57 2.33 6.01
N GLY A 140 3.70 2.04 6.67
CA GLY A 140 3.75 0.95 7.64
C GLY A 140 5.06 0.87 8.42
N ASN A 141 5.09 -0.07 9.37
CA ASN A 141 6.27 -0.37 10.17
C ASN A 141 6.99 -1.61 9.62
N LYS A 142 8.22 -1.42 9.11
CA LYS A 142 8.97 -2.48 8.45
C LYS A 142 9.32 -3.61 9.42
N GLU A 143 9.68 -3.29 10.65
CA GLU A 143 10.03 -4.31 11.64
C GLU A 143 8.87 -5.26 11.93
N THR A 144 7.66 -4.72 12.10
CA THR A 144 6.44 -5.49 12.34
C THR A 144 6.12 -6.38 11.13
N LEU A 145 6.19 -5.86 9.91
CA LEU A 145 5.77 -6.61 8.71
C LEU A 145 6.81 -7.61 8.19
N THR A 146 8.09 -7.41 8.51
CA THR A 146 9.18 -8.19 7.90
C THR A 146 10.01 -8.98 8.90
N GLY A 147 9.96 -8.65 10.19
CA GLY A 147 10.79 -9.29 11.21
C GLY A 147 10.24 -10.62 11.72
N GLY A 148 11.11 -11.40 12.35
CA GLY A 148 10.73 -12.51 13.24
C GLY A 148 10.26 -13.79 12.55
N ILE A 149 11.01 -14.33 11.57
CA ILE A 149 10.78 -15.71 11.12
C ILE A 149 11.32 -16.64 12.20
N GLU A 150 10.43 -17.02 13.12
CA GLU A 150 10.70 -18.07 14.11
C GLU A 150 10.25 -19.42 13.54
N VAL A 151 10.89 -20.50 14.01
CA VAL A 151 10.52 -21.86 13.59
C VAL A 151 9.09 -22.14 14.04
N GLY A 152 8.18 -22.33 13.08
CA GLY A 152 6.75 -22.53 13.36
C GLY A 152 5.87 -21.29 13.21
N ASP A 153 6.39 -20.18 12.66
CA ASP A 153 5.57 -19.02 12.33
C ASP A 153 4.58 -19.33 11.21
N GLU A 154 3.29 -19.41 11.56
CA GLU A 154 2.19 -19.62 10.61
C GLU A 154 2.11 -18.53 9.53
N GLN A 155 2.71 -17.36 9.78
CA GLN A 155 2.70 -16.21 8.88
C GLN A 155 3.99 -16.08 8.04
N GLU A 156 4.90 -17.06 8.11
CA GLU A 156 6.23 -17.00 7.47
C GLU A 156 6.16 -16.65 5.97
N GLU A 157 5.30 -17.33 5.20
CA GLU A 157 5.18 -17.08 3.76
C GLU A 157 4.69 -15.65 3.47
N SER A 158 3.71 -15.17 4.24
CA SER A 158 3.22 -13.81 4.14
C SER A 158 4.31 -12.78 4.47
N ARG A 159 5.15 -13.04 5.49
CA ARG A 159 6.31 -12.19 5.81
C ARG A 159 7.33 -12.16 4.69
N LYS A 160 7.60 -13.29 4.05
CA LYS A 160 8.52 -13.35 2.89
C LYS A 160 8.00 -12.50 1.73
N VAL A 161 6.69 -12.50 1.47
CA VAL A 161 6.08 -11.60 0.48
C VAL A 161 6.25 -10.13 0.90
N TRP A 162 5.99 -9.79 2.16
CA TRP A 162 6.21 -8.44 2.69
C TRP A 162 7.68 -7.99 2.58
N GLN A 163 8.63 -8.85 2.90
CA GLN A 163 10.08 -8.59 2.72
C GLN A 163 10.41 -8.25 1.26
N ARG A 164 9.90 -9.04 0.31
CA ARG A 164 10.11 -8.81 -1.12
C ARG A 164 9.45 -7.51 -1.60
N LEU A 165 8.25 -7.21 -1.11
CA LEU A 165 7.54 -5.96 -1.42
C LEU A 165 8.30 -4.74 -0.91
N VAL A 166 8.65 -4.72 0.38
CA VAL A 166 9.39 -3.60 1.01
C VAL A 166 10.73 -3.38 0.30
N LYS A 167 11.43 -4.46 -0.08
CA LYS A 167 12.70 -4.36 -0.83
C LYS A 167 12.54 -3.72 -2.22
N ARG A 168 11.39 -3.87 -2.87
CA ARG A 168 11.09 -3.26 -4.17
C ARG A 168 10.61 -1.80 -4.04
N CYS A 169 10.19 -1.38 -2.86
CA CYS A 169 9.75 -0.01 -2.63
C CYS A 169 10.94 0.94 -2.51
N GLN A 170 10.81 2.15 -3.06
CA GLN A 170 11.72 3.23 -2.74
C GLN A 170 11.31 3.81 -1.39
N MET A 171 12.23 3.84 -0.43
CA MET A 171 12.00 4.50 0.85
C MET A 171 12.05 6.02 0.66
N VAL A 172 11.03 6.69 1.16
CA VAL A 172 10.90 8.15 1.15
C VAL A 172 10.66 8.61 2.57
N GLN A 173 11.43 9.62 2.99
CA GLN A 173 11.18 10.34 4.24
C GLN A 173 10.31 11.56 3.89
N VAL A 174 9.21 11.73 4.62
CA VAL A 174 8.21 12.81 4.42
C VAL A 174 8.17 13.68 5.66
#